data_AF-A0A7W5F6Y4-F1
#
_entry.id   AF-A0A7W5F6Y4-F1
#
_cell.length_a   1.000
_cell.length_b   1.000
_cell.length_c   1.000
_cell.angle_alpha   90.00
_cell.angle_beta   90.00
_cell.angle_gamma   90.00
#
_symmetry.space_group_name_H-M   'P 1'
#
loop_
_entity.id
_entity.type
_entity.pdbx_description
1 polymer ?
#
loop_
_entity_poly.entity_id
_entity_poly.type
_entity_poly.pdbx_seq_one_letter_code
_entity_poly.pdbx_strand_id
1 'polypeptide(L)'
;MTTQAPLRTRPIPSGAYSCRPWRIHEITEDFDLEDVWALPVQGGPDDLPRFVTAMMADDDRDFPAAYRFLFAVRWALGRVLGTDGDEQGLGRRVAPLRDRLPEDLRNRPITESDTSPFHSLYLTDREYAAEIANRTMHGVLHLGWVEDDSAPDGYSAQMSVLVRPNGRFGEVYMALIKPFRYAIVYPALLRTVGQRWVTARSVA
;
A
#
# COMPACT_ATOMS: atom_id res chain seq x y z
N MET A 1 -12.63 -24.43 -9.54
CA MET A 1 -11.55 -23.79 -10.31
C MET A 1 -11.41 -22.38 -9.79
N THR A 2 -10.36 -22.09 -9.03
CA THR A 2 -10.13 -20.76 -8.44
C THR A 2 -9.64 -19.84 -9.55
N THR A 3 -10.56 -19.07 -10.16
CA THR A 3 -10.18 -18.11 -11.20
C THR A 3 -9.47 -16.95 -10.52
N GLN A 4 -8.14 -16.92 -10.60
CA GLN A 4 -7.36 -15.75 -10.19
C GLN A 4 -7.76 -14.58 -11.10
N ALA A 5 -8.09 -13.44 -10.48
CA ALA A 5 -8.39 -12.23 -11.25
C ALA A 5 -7.19 -11.85 -12.14
N PRO A 6 -7.44 -11.38 -13.38
CA PRO A 6 -6.35 -11.07 -14.30
C PRO A 6 -5.47 -9.95 -13.75
N LEU A 7 -4.16 -10.14 -13.83
CA LEU A 7 -3.19 -9.12 -13.48
C LEU A 7 -3.35 -7.90 -14.40
N ARG A 8 -3.74 -6.76 -13.83
CA ARG A 8 -3.71 -5.49 -14.56
C ARG A 8 -2.29 -4.95 -14.59
N THR A 9 -1.84 -4.57 -15.79
CA THR A 9 -0.50 -3.99 -16.01
C THR A 9 -0.49 -2.47 -15.97
N ARG A 10 -1.65 -1.84 -15.72
CA ARG A 10 -1.81 -0.38 -15.65
C ARG A 10 -2.73 0.00 -14.47
N PRO A 11 -2.53 1.19 -13.87
CA PRO A 11 -3.46 1.75 -12.90
C PRO A 11 -4.86 1.89 -13.48
N ILE A 12 -5.86 1.84 -12.60
CA ILE A 12 -7.25 2.18 -12.91
C ILE A 12 -7.46 3.70 -12.72
N PRO A 13 -8.55 4.28 -13.26
CA PRO A 13 -8.84 5.70 -13.09
C PRO A 13 -8.96 6.10 -11.62
N SER A 14 -8.47 7.30 -11.27
CA SER A 14 -8.50 7.82 -9.89
C SER A 14 -9.90 7.89 -9.29
N GLY A 15 -10.94 8.06 -10.12
CA GLY A 15 -12.35 8.04 -9.67
C GLY A 15 -12.77 6.74 -8.98
N ALA A 16 -12.09 5.62 -9.23
CA ALA A 16 -12.32 4.36 -8.50
C ALA A 16 -11.97 4.48 -7.00
N TYR A 17 -11.05 5.38 -6.66
CA TYR A 17 -10.71 5.75 -5.30
C TYR A 17 -11.52 6.97 -4.84
N SER A 18 -11.45 8.09 -5.56
CA SER A 18 -11.96 9.38 -5.10
C SER A 18 -13.48 9.49 -5.01
N CYS A 19 -14.26 8.66 -5.72
CA CYS A 19 -15.72 8.69 -5.66
C CYS A 19 -16.30 7.82 -4.52
N ARG A 20 -15.46 7.06 -3.82
CA ARG A 20 -15.89 6.19 -2.73
C ARG A 20 -15.72 6.93 -1.39
N PRO A 21 -16.60 6.71 -0.40
CA PRO A 21 -16.56 7.39 0.89
C PRO A 21 -15.56 6.74 1.85
N TRP A 22 -14.29 6.68 1.47
CA TRP A 22 -13.23 6.09 2.30
C TRP A 22 -12.94 6.94 3.55
N ARG A 23 -12.77 6.32 4.72
CA ARG A 23 -12.45 7.06 5.96
C ARG A 23 -11.03 7.62 5.93
N ILE A 24 -10.15 7.03 5.11
CA ILE A 24 -8.76 7.50 4.97
C ILE A 24 -8.71 8.96 4.50
N HIS A 25 -9.73 9.42 3.75
CA HIS A 25 -9.81 10.79 3.28
C HIS A 25 -9.79 11.82 4.41
N GLU A 26 -10.33 11.48 5.60
CA GLU A 26 -10.37 12.36 6.77
C GLU A 26 -8.99 12.64 7.37
N ILE A 27 -8.00 11.78 7.10
CA ILE A 27 -6.64 11.91 7.65
C ILE A 27 -5.57 12.13 6.59
N THR A 28 -5.92 12.14 5.31
CA THR A 28 -4.97 12.28 4.19
C THR A 28 -5.30 13.44 3.25
N GLU A 29 -6.00 14.47 3.72
CA GLU A 29 -6.33 15.66 2.91
C GLU A 29 -5.09 16.36 2.30
N ASP A 30 -3.94 16.23 2.95
CA ASP A 30 -2.65 16.80 2.57
C ASP A 30 -1.76 15.82 1.77
N PHE A 31 -2.32 14.70 1.30
CA PHE A 31 -1.62 13.71 0.50
C PHE A 31 -2.15 13.69 -0.93
N ASP A 32 -1.23 13.54 -1.88
CA ASP A 32 -1.55 13.36 -3.28
C ASP A 32 -1.81 11.87 -3.58
N LEU A 33 -2.86 11.59 -4.34
CA LEU A 33 -3.08 10.25 -4.88
C LEU A 33 -2.11 10.00 -6.03
N GLU A 34 -1.17 9.07 -5.82
CA GLU A 34 -0.19 8.70 -6.85
C GLU A 34 -0.78 7.77 -7.90
N ASP A 35 -1.45 6.71 -7.45
CA ASP A 35 -2.03 5.70 -8.33
C ASP A 35 -3.04 4.80 -7.62
N VAL A 36 -3.91 4.19 -8.42
CA VAL A 36 -4.91 3.20 -7.99
C VAL A 36 -4.73 1.95 -8.83
N TRP A 37 -4.65 0.79 -8.21
CA TRP A 37 -4.47 -0.50 -8.86
C TRP A 37 -5.59 -1.46 -8.48
N ALA A 38 -6.17 -2.12 -9.47
CA ALA A 38 -6.96 -3.31 -9.20
C ALA A 38 -6.00 -4.46 -8.87
N LEU A 39 -6.16 -5.04 -7.69
CA LEU A 39 -5.38 -6.19 -7.27
C LEU A 39 -5.97 -7.47 -7.88
N PRO A 40 -5.16 -8.50 -8.17
CA PRO A 40 -5.65 -9.79 -8.64
C PRO A 40 -6.25 -10.62 -7.49
N VAL A 41 -7.15 -10.01 -6.72
CA VAL A 41 -7.71 -10.51 -5.47
C VAL A 41 -9.22 -10.34 -5.53
N GLN A 42 -9.93 -11.46 -5.39
CA GLN A 42 -11.39 -11.55 -5.36
C GLN A 42 -11.82 -12.46 -4.20
N GLY A 43 -12.94 -12.14 -3.57
CA GLY A 43 -13.47 -12.87 -2.43
C GLY A 43 -14.86 -12.38 -2.05
N GLY A 44 -15.35 -12.84 -0.91
CA GLY A 44 -16.65 -12.45 -0.35
C GLY A 44 -16.60 -11.17 0.47
N PRO A 45 -17.74 -10.71 1.01
CA PRO A 45 -17.84 -9.47 1.78
C PRO A 45 -16.94 -9.41 3.03
N ASP A 46 -16.62 -10.55 3.64
CA ASP A 46 -15.90 -10.64 4.91
C ASP A 46 -14.41 -11.06 4.75
N ASP A 47 -13.91 -11.11 3.51
CA ASP A 47 -12.56 -11.63 3.21
C ASP A 47 -11.43 -10.60 3.38
N LEU A 48 -11.74 -9.31 3.56
CA LEU A 48 -10.71 -8.27 3.67
C LEU A 48 -9.73 -8.52 4.84
N PRO A 49 -10.16 -8.83 6.08
CA PRO A 49 -9.22 -9.09 7.18
C PRO A 49 -8.27 -10.27 6.89
N ARG A 50 -8.78 -11.31 6.23
CA ARG A 50 -7.98 -12.47 5.80
C ARG A 50 -6.97 -12.07 4.73
N PHE A 51 -7.40 -11.27 3.77
CA PHE A 51 -6.54 -10.75 2.71
C PHE A 51 -5.41 -9.88 3.28
N VAL A 52 -5.73 -8.95 4.17
CA VAL A 52 -4.76 -8.08 4.84
C VAL A 52 -3.76 -8.90 5.65
N THR A 53 -4.24 -9.90 6.41
CA THR A 53 -3.36 -10.80 7.16
C THR A 53 -2.40 -11.54 6.23
N ALA A 54 -2.88 -12.10 5.11
CA ALA A 54 -2.02 -12.79 4.15
C ALA A 54 -1.02 -11.85 3.44
N MET A 55 -1.44 -10.61 3.16
CA MET A 55 -0.60 -9.62 2.51
C MET A 55 0.50 -9.09 3.44
N MET A 56 0.15 -8.82 4.70
CA MET A 56 1.05 -8.25 5.72
C MET A 56 1.81 -9.32 6.52
N ALA A 57 1.55 -10.61 6.29
CA ALA A 57 2.28 -11.69 6.94
C ALA A 57 3.78 -11.64 6.60
N ASP A 58 4.59 -11.79 7.65
CA ASP A 58 6.06 -11.78 7.64
C ASP A 58 6.66 -13.04 7.01
N ASP A 59 6.39 -13.26 5.72
CA ASP A 59 7.29 -14.05 4.90
C ASP A 59 8.18 -13.09 4.09
N ASP A 60 9.33 -12.76 4.67
CA ASP A 60 10.39 -11.91 4.12
C ASP A 60 10.91 -12.37 2.73
N ARG A 61 10.52 -13.57 2.28
CA ARG A 61 11.11 -14.23 1.11
C ARG A 61 10.53 -13.83 -0.25
N ASP A 62 9.31 -13.26 -0.32
CA ASP A 62 8.64 -13.02 -1.62
C ASP A 62 8.74 -11.57 -2.16
N PHE A 63 8.89 -10.60 -1.26
CA PHE A 63 9.13 -9.19 -1.60
C PHE A 63 10.59 -8.71 -1.80
N PRO A 64 11.67 -9.52 -1.70
CA PRO A 64 13.02 -8.97 -1.64
C PRO A 64 13.47 -8.24 -2.91
N ALA A 65 13.24 -8.79 -4.10
CA ALA A 65 13.98 -8.31 -5.28
C ALA A 65 13.58 -6.89 -5.70
N ALA A 66 12.28 -6.61 -5.80
CA ALA A 66 11.78 -5.31 -6.23
C ALA A 66 11.99 -4.23 -5.17
N TYR A 67 11.73 -4.54 -3.88
CA TYR A 67 11.97 -3.60 -2.80
C TYR A 67 13.46 -3.35 -2.58
N ARG A 68 14.33 -4.36 -2.62
CA ARG A 68 15.79 -4.17 -2.57
C ARG A 68 16.29 -3.36 -3.77
N PHE A 69 15.73 -3.57 -4.96
CA PHE A 69 16.09 -2.77 -6.14
C PHE A 69 15.72 -1.30 -5.94
N LEU A 70 14.49 -0.99 -5.51
CA LEU A 70 14.12 0.39 -5.16
C LEU A 70 14.98 0.96 -4.03
N PHE A 71 15.33 0.14 -3.05
CA PHE A 71 16.19 0.55 -1.94
C PHE A 71 17.61 0.86 -2.45
N ALA A 72 18.15 0.07 -3.37
CA ALA A 72 19.44 0.30 -4.02
C ALA A 72 19.42 1.54 -4.92
N VAL A 73 18.35 1.75 -5.69
CA VAL A 73 18.13 2.98 -6.47
C VAL A 73 18.05 4.19 -5.52
N ARG A 74 17.26 4.08 -4.44
CA ARG A 74 17.15 5.11 -3.40
C ARG A 74 18.50 5.44 -2.78
N TRP A 75 19.32 4.43 -2.48
CA TRP A 75 20.67 4.62 -1.94
C TRP A 75 21.62 5.26 -2.96
N ALA A 76 21.55 4.88 -4.24
CA ALA A 76 22.32 5.53 -5.29
C ALA A 76 21.90 7.01 -5.46
N LEU A 77 20.61 7.31 -5.37
CA LEU A 77 20.09 8.68 -5.41
C LEU A 77 20.51 9.48 -4.17
N GLY A 78 20.48 8.87 -2.99
CA GLY A 78 20.94 9.47 -1.73
C GLY A 78 22.40 9.90 -1.77
N ARG A 79 23.27 9.06 -2.36
CA ARG A 79 24.68 9.37 -2.61
C ARG A 79 24.90 10.52 -3.57
N VAL A 80 24.17 10.55 -4.70
CA VAL A 80 24.31 11.61 -5.71
C VAL A 80 23.78 12.95 -5.19
N LEU A 81 22.77 12.92 -4.33
CA LEU A 81 22.04 14.10 -3.86
C LEU A 81 22.48 14.57 -2.46
N GLY A 82 23.48 13.91 -1.84
CA GLY A 82 24.06 14.31 -0.56
C GLY A 82 23.15 14.11 0.65
N THR A 83 22.18 13.20 0.57
CA THR A 83 21.19 12.95 1.64
C THR A 83 21.45 11.65 2.41
N ASP A 84 22.67 11.13 2.37
CA ASP A 84 23.08 9.95 3.12
C ASP A 84 23.13 10.26 4.62
N GLY A 85 22.01 9.99 5.30
CA GLY A 85 21.91 10.08 6.75
C GLY A 85 20.48 9.95 7.23
N ASP A 86 20.23 8.97 8.10
CA ASP A 86 18.97 8.55 8.74
C ASP A 86 17.98 7.78 7.87
N GLU A 87 18.11 6.46 8.01
CA GLU A 87 17.22 5.43 7.51
C GLU A 87 16.04 5.28 8.48
N GLN A 88 14.83 5.57 7.99
CA GLN A 88 13.54 5.33 8.66
C GLN A 88 13.30 6.17 9.93
N GLY A 89 12.07 6.67 10.10
CA GLY A 89 11.75 7.47 11.28
C GLY A 89 10.40 8.13 11.26
N LEU A 90 9.33 7.33 11.36
CA LEU A 90 8.12 7.81 12.03
C LEU A 90 8.49 8.19 13.47
N GLY A 91 8.09 9.38 13.93
CA GLY A 91 8.36 9.85 15.30
C GLY A 91 9.59 10.73 15.54
N ARG A 92 10.48 10.96 14.55
CA ARG A 92 11.62 11.91 14.69
C ARG A 92 11.44 13.25 13.97
N ARG A 93 10.73 13.27 12.84
CA ARG A 93 10.45 14.50 12.04
C ARG A 93 9.04 14.55 11.46
N VAL A 94 8.42 13.40 11.23
CA VAL A 94 7.07 13.29 10.66
C VAL A 94 6.13 12.79 11.76
N ALA A 95 5.10 13.57 12.06
CA ALA A 95 4.05 13.16 12.98
C ALA A 95 3.29 11.97 12.39
N PRO A 96 3.08 10.88 13.15
CA PRO A 96 2.37 9.71 12.67
C PRO A 96 0.92 10.06 12.33
N LEU A 97 0.36 9.49 11.26
CA LEU A 97 -1.04 9.68 10.90
C LEU A 97 -1.98 9.12 11.97
N ARG A 98 -1.50 8.19 12.79
CA ARG A 98 -2.25 7.65 13.92
C ARG A 98 -2.80 8.72 14.87
N ASP A 99 -2.10 9.84 15.03
CA ASP A 99 -2.53 10.95 15.88
C ASP A 99 -3.71 11.73 15.28
N ARG A 100 -3.94 11.62 13.97
CA ARG A 100 -5.08 12.23 13.27
C ARG A 100 -6.31 11.34 13.21
N LEU A 101 -6.19 10.06 13.60
CA LEU A 101 -7.29 9.12 13.49
C LEU A 101 -8.52 9.56 14.32
N PRO A 102 -9.73 9.46 13.75
CA PRO A 102 -10.96 9.44 14.52
C PRO A 102 -10.91 8.38 15.64
N GLU A 103 -11.58 8.65 16.77
CA GLU A 103 -11.55 7.80 17.96
C GLU A 103 -12.06 6.37 17.68
N ASP A 104 -13.07 6.24 16.83
CA ASP A 104 -13.65 4.96 16.39
C ASP A 104 -12.68 4.07 15.59
N LEU A 105 -11.71 4.67 14.89
CA LEU A 105 -10.67 3.95 14.17
C LEU A 105 -9.45 3.68 15.05
N ARG A 106 -9.08 4.65 15.90
CA ARG A 106 -7.91 4.53 16.79
C ARG A 106 -8.05 3.40 17.81
N ASN A 107 -9.28 3.13 18.28
CA ASN A 107 -9.56 2.09 19.27
C ASN A 107 -9.66 0.67 18.69
N ARG A 108 -9.47 0.50 17.37
CA ARG A 108 -9.52 -0.81 16.72
C ARG A 108 -8.23 -1.59 16.94
N PRO A 109 -8.29 -2.93 17.00
CA PRO A 109 -7.10 -3.76 17.01
C PRO A 109 -6.31 -3.56 15.71
N ILE A 110 -4.99 -3.52 15.84
CA ILE A 110 -4.09 -3.32 14.71
C ILE A 110 -3.20 -4.56 14.58
N THR A 111 -3.05 -5.03 13.35
CA THR A 111 -2.04 -6.02 12.99
C THR A 111 -0.73 -5.28 12.78
N GLU A 112 0.10 -5.17 13.82
CA GLU A 112 1.47 -4.65 13.70
C GLU A 112 2.40 -5.79 13.31
N SER A 113 3.34 -5.51 12.39
CA SER A 113 4.43 -6.40 12.02
C SER A 113 5.73 -5.68 12.40
N ASP A 114 6.60 -6.36 13.14
CA ASP A 114 7.88 -5.79 13.61
C ASP A 114 8.91 -5.67 12.48
N THR A 115 8.71 -6.37 11.37
CA THR A 115 9.64 -6.44 10.23
C THR A 115 9.18 -5.65 9.00
N SER A 116 7.90 -5.26 8.95
CA SER A 116 7.38 -4.41 7.88
C SER A 116 7.77 -2.94 8.08
N PRO A 117 8.24 -2.22 7.04
CA PRO A 117 8.45 -0.77 7.12
C PRO A 117 7.12 0.01 7.12
N PHE A 118 5.98 -0.67 6.94
CA PHE A 118 4.66 -0.08 7.01
C PHE A 118 4.07 -0.24 8.40
N HIS A 119 3.60 0.86 8.97
CA HIS A 119 2.86 0.89 10.23
C HIS A 119 1.37 0.93 9.94
N SER A 120 0.68 -0.12 10.36
CA SER A 120 -0.77 -0.24 10.21
C SER A 120 -1.49 0.89 10.97
N LEU A 121 -2.43 1.56 10.31
CA LEU A 121 -3.24 2.64 10.89
C LEU A 121 -4.56 2.10 11.45
N TYR A 122 -5.32 1.38 10.63
CA TYR A 122 -6.58 0.76 11.01
C TYR A 122 -7.01 -0.31 9.99
N LEU A 123 -7.94 -1.17 10.43
CA LEU A 123 -8.63 -2.15 9.61
C LEU A 123 -10.14 -2.06 9.86
N THR A 124 -10.93 -2.02 8.79
CA THR A 124 -12.39 -2.14 8.81
C THR A 124 -12.83 -3.32 7.94
N ASP A 125 -14.14 -3.51 7.75
CA ASP A 125 -14.67 -4.53 6.86
C ASP A 125 -14.51 -4.18 5.37
N ARG A 126 -14.31 -2.88 5.06
CA ARG A 126 -14.27 -2.38 3.67
C ARG A 126 -12.97 -1.71 3.27
N GLU A 127 -12.14 -1.32 4.22
CA GLU A 127 -10.84 -0.74 3.93
C GLU A 127 -9.81 -0.96 5.03
N TYR A 128 -8.55 -0.93 4.62
CA TYR A 128 -7.35 -1.01 5.45
C TYR A 128 -6.38 0.09 5.04
N ALA A 129 -5.67 0.66 6.00
CA ALA A 129 -4.64 1.65 5.72
C ALA A 129 -3.38 1.41 6.56
N ALA A 130 -2.22 1.64 5.94
CA ALA A 130 -0.93 1.63 6.60
C ALA A 130 -0.08 2.80 6.10
N GLU A 131 0.75 3.36 6.97
CA GLU A 131 1.66 4.45 6.65
C GLU A 131 3.12 4.00 6.59
N ILE A 132 3.91 4.70 5.79
CA ILE A 132 5.35 4.60 5.75
C ILE A 132 5.92 6.01 5.65
N ALA A 133 6.91 6.36 6.47
CA ALA A 133 7.57 7.66 6.34
C ALA A 133 9.08 7.50 6.24
N ASN A 134 9.67 8.29 5.36
CA ASN A 134 11.10 8.44 5.23
C ASN A 134 11.46 9.92 5.05
N ARG A 135 12.73 10.20 4.75
CA ARG A 135 13.19 11.58 4.56
C ARG A 135 12.60 12.27 3.35
N THR A 136 12.27 11.55 2.29
CA THR A 136 11.79 12.14 1.02
C THR A 136 10.28 12.24 0.95
N MET A 137 9.54 11.42 1.68
CA MET A 137 8.08 11.39 1.62
C MET A 137 7.44 10.73 2.84
N HIS A 138 6.16 11.02 3.03
CA HIS A 138 5.22 10.25 3.84
C HIS A 138 4.24 9.57 2.89
N GLY A 139 4.19 8.25 2.90
CA GLY A 139 3.31 7.45 2.06
C GLY A 139 2.23 6.75 2.86
N VAL A 140 1.09 6.54 2.23
CA VAL A 140 -0.02 5.71 2.72
C VAL A 140 -0.34 4.66 1.68
N LEU A 141 -0.36 3.41 2.13
CA LEU A 141 -0.92 2.28 1.43
C LEU A 141 -2.37 2.12 1.89
N HIS A 142 -3.31 2.35 0.98
CA HIS A 142 -4.74 2.11 1.22
C HIS A 142 -5.18 0.88 0.43
N LEU A 143 -5.90 -0.03 1.08
CA LEU A 143 -6.56 -1.16 0.46
C LEU A 143 -8.06 -1.00 0.62
N GLY A 144 -8.79 -0.98 -0.50
CA GLY A 144 -10.25 -0.95 -0.53
C GLY A 144 -10.81 -2.31 -0.96
N TRP A 145 -11.84 -2.78 -0.27
CA TRP A 145 -12.64 -3.94 -0.63
C TRP A 145 -13.93 -3.44 -1.29
N VAL A 146 -14.00 -3.58 -2.60
CA VAL A 146 -15.06 -2.99 -3.42
C VAL A 146 -15.97 -4.06 -4.00
N GLU A 147 -17.26 -3.75 -4.08
CA GLU A 147 -18.22 -4.55 -4.82
C GLU A 147 -17.85 -4.54 -6.31
N ASP A 148 -17.81 -5.74 -6.89
CA ASP A 148 -17.39 -6.01 -8.25
C ASP A 148 -18.26 -7.11 -8.84
N ASP A 149 -19.23 -6.72 -9.68
CA ASP A 149 -20.17 -7.64 -10.34
C ASP A 149 -19.48 -8.65 -11.27
N SER A 150 -18.23 -8.39 -11.66
CA SER A 150 -17.44 -9.32 -12.47
C SER A 150 -16.69 -10.37 -11.63
N ALA A 151 -16.63 -10.19 -10.31
CA ALA A 151 -16.03 -11.14 -9.39
C ALA A 151 -17.05 -12.24 -9.01
N PRO A 152 -16.66 -13.53 -9.02
CA PRO A 152 -17.57 -14.62 -8.67
C PRO A 152 -18.20 -14.50 -7.28
N ASP A 153 -17.43 -13.98 -6.33
CA ASP A 153 -17.82 -13.81 -4.93
C ASP A 153 -18.30 -12.36 -4.63
N GLY A 154 -18.45 -11.52 -5.66
CA GLY A 154 -19.03 -10.18 -5.60
C GLY A 154 -18.10 -9.06 -5.11
N TYR A 155 -16.88 -9.38 -4.68
CA TYR A 155 -15.91 -8.37 -4.23
C TYR A 155 -14.52 -8.56 -4.84
N SER A 156 -13.84 -7.43 -5.03
CA SER A 156 -12.43 -7.38 -5.40
C SER A 156 -11.66 -6.34 -4.60
N ALA A 157 -10.35 -6.52 -4.51
CA ALA A 157 -9.48 -5.58 -3.82
C ALA A 157 -8.90 -4.54 -4.78
N GLN A 158 -8.84 -3.30 -4.32
CA GLN A 158 -8.06 -2.23 -4.94
C GLN A 158 -7.02 -1.70 -3.98
N MET A 159 -5.89 -1.26 -4.52
CA MET A 159 -4.80 -0.63 -3.79
C MET A 159 -4.65 0.81 -4.27
N SER A 160 -4.65 1.76 -3.35
CA SER A 160 -4.40 3.16 -3.63
C SER A 160 -3.15 3.61 -2.88
N VAL A 161 -2.25 4.29 -3.58
CA VAL A 161 -1.01 4.81 -3.01
C VAL A 161 -1.16 6.32 -2.89
N LEU A 162 -1.11 6.82 -1.66
CA LEU A 162 -1.10 8.25 -1.38
C LEU A 162 0.29 8.67 -0.90
N VAL A 163 0.74 9.85 -1.30
CA VAL A 163 2.05 10.36 -0.94
C VAL A 163 1.97 11.84 -0.64
N ARG A 164 2.62 12.25 0.44
CA ARG A 164 2.98 13.63 0.73
C ARG A 164 4.51 13.76 0.62
N PRO A 165 5.05 14.32 -0.47
CA PRO A 165 6.48 14.53 -0.62
C PRO A 165 7.01 15.57 0.39
N ASN A 166 8.23 15.36 0.88
CA ASN A 166 8.88 16.30 1.80
C ASN A 166 9.64 17.37 0.99
N GLY A 167 8.94 18.47 0.70
CA GLY A 167 9.47 19.61 -0.06
C GLY A 167 9.88 19.25 -1.50
N ARG A 168 10.53 20.21 -2.18
CA ARG A 168 10.88 20.09 -3.61
C ARG A 168 11.79 18.91 -3.94
N PHE A 169 12.64 18.52 -2.98
CA PHE A 169 13.48 17.34 -3.14
C PHE A 169 12.67 16.04 -3.17
N GLY A 170 11.68 15.92 -2.28
CA GLY A 170 10.74 14.81 -2.28
C GLY A 170 9.97 14.71 -3.59
N GLU A 171 9.50 15.83 -4.14
CA GLU A 171 8.79 15.87 -5.42
C GLU A 171 9.64 15.33 -6.58
N VAL A 172 10.89 15.80 -6.70
CA VAL A 172 11.83 15.32 -7.73
C VAL A 172 12.14 13.84 -7.55
N TYR A 173 12.35 13.40 -6.30
CA TYR A 173 12.58 12.00 -5.98
C TYR A 173 11.39 11.13 -6.43
N MET A 174 10.17 11.52 -6.10
CA MET A 174 8.95 10.79 -6.48
C MET A 174 8.79 10.68 -7.99
N ALA A 175 9.04 11.78 -8.72
CA ALA A 175 9.00 11.78 -10.18
C ALA A 175 10.03 10.82 -10.79
N LEU A 176 11.25 10.76 -10.21
CA LEU A 176 12.34 9.95 -10.73
C LEU A 176 12.14 8.45 -10.51
N ILE A 177 11.57 8.05 -9.35
CA ILE A 177 11.32 6.64 -9.07
C ILE A 177 10.06 6.10 -9.74
N LYS A 178 9.12 6.98 -10.14
CA LYS A 178 7.85 6.63 -10.77
C LYS A 178 7.99 5.61 -11.92
N PRO A 179 8.85 5.79 -12.94
CA PRO A 179 8.99 4.80 -14.01
C PRO A 179 9.41 3.41 -13.50
N PHE A 180 10.33 3.33 -12.53
CA PHE A 180 10.76 2.06 -11.94
C PHE A 180 9.65 1.41 -11.11
N ARG A 181 8.86 2.23 -10.40
CA ARG A 181 7.71 1.77 -9.63
C ARG A 181 6.71 1.05 -10.54
N TYR A 182 6.45 1.61 -11.72
CA TYR A 182 5.52 1.04 -12.69
C TYR A 182 6.09 -0.14 -13.48
N ALA A 183 7.38 -0.11 -13.82
CA ALA A 183 8.01 -1.14 -14.64
C ALA A 183 8.40 -2.40 -13.85
N ILE A 184 8.80 -2.25 -12.58
CA ILE A 184 9.42 -3.33 -11.80
C ILE A 184 8.58 -3.64 -10.57
N VAL A 185 8.21 -2.62 -9.81
CA VAL A 185 7.71 -2.80 -8.44
C VAL A 185 6.26 -3.24 -8.44
N TYR A 186 5.37 -2.50 -9.10
CA TYR A 186 3.96 -2.86 -9.16
C TYR A 186 3.72 -4.21 -9.84
N PRO A 187 4.35 -4.54 -10.99
CA PRO A 187 4.18 -5.87 -11.57
C PRO A 187 4.64 -7.00 -10.65
N ALA A 188 5.74 -6.82 -9.90
CA ALA A 188 6.20 -7.81 -8.93
C ALA A 188 5.21 -7.92 -7.75
N LEU A 189 4.83 -6.78 -7.16
CA LEU A 189 3.88 -6.69 -6.05
C LEU A 189 2.55 -7.36 -6.39
N LEU A 190 1.96 -7.04 -7.54
CA LEU A 190 0.67 -7.61 -7.96
C LEU A 190 0.75 -9.13 -8.13
N ARG A 191 1.84 -9.65 -8.69
CA ARG A 191 2.04 -11.11 -8.81
C ARG A 191 2.12 -11.78 -7.44
N THR A 192 2.95 -11.25 -6.55
CA THR A 192 3.12 -11.78 -5.20
C THR A 192 1.81 -11.72 -4.40
N VAL A 193 1.09 -10.60 -4.47
CA VAL A 193 -0.22 -10.42 -3.82
C VAL A 193 -1.23 -11.45 -4.30
N GLY A 194 -1.33 -11.67 -5.62
CA GLY A 194 -2.23 -12.68 -6.18
C GLY A 194 -1.86 -14.10 -5.73
N GLN A 195 -0.57 -14.44 -5.71
CA GLN A 195 -0.10 -15.75 -5.24
C GLN A 195 -0.41 -15.98 -3.77
N ARG A 196 -0.10 -15.00 -2.90
CA ARG A 196 -0.39 -15.07 -1.47
C ARG A 196 -1.87 -15.26 -1.19
N TRP A 197 -2.73 -14.57 -1.92
CA TRP A 197 -4.17 -14.72 -1.76
C TRP A 197 -4.67 -16.11 -2.14
N VAL A 198 -4.17 -16.67 -3.25
CA VAL A 198 -4.51 -18.04 -3.66
C VAL A 198 -4.07 -19.06 -2.60
N THR A 199 -2.83 -18.94 -2.11
CA THR A 199 -2.32 -19.80 -1.04
C THR A 199 -3.18 -19.65 0.22
N ALA A 200 -3.47 -18.42 0.65
CA ALA A 200 -4.30 -18.15 1.81
C ALA A 200 -5.68 -18.80 1.68
N ARG A 201 -6.35 -18.69 0.53
CA ARG A 201 -7.66 -19.33 0.27
C ARG A 201 -7.60 -20.86 0.29
N SER A 202 -6.51 -21.47 -0.19
CA SER A 202 -6.36 -22.93 -0.26
C SER A 202 -6.17 -23.63 1.09
N VAL A 203 -5.86 -22.89 2.15
CA VAL A 203 -5.60 -23.42 3.50
C VAL A 203 -6.85 -23.37 4.40
N ALA A 204 -8.00 -22.87 3.90
CA ALA A 204 -9.32 -23.05 4.55
C ALA A 204 -10.17 -24.07 3.80
#